data_AF-A0A4Q6EES2-F1
#
_entry.id   AF-A0A4Q6EES2-F1
#
_cell.length_a   1.000
_cell.length_b   1.000
_cell.length_c   1.000
_cell.angle_alpha   90.00
_cell.angle_beta   90.00
_cell.angle_gamma   90.00
#
_symmetry.space_group_name_H-M   'P 1'
#
loop_
_entity.id
_entity.type
_entity.pdbx_description
1 polymer ?
#
loop_
_entity_poly.entity_id
_entity_poly.type
_entity_poly.pdbx_seq_one_letter_code
_entity_poly.pdbx_strand_id
1 'polypeptide(L)'
;MSLLFTLIFAASAICAPTIDLSSGGVTGLATPQGPWPSSQLMHAQPLEDELNFEKLLSLINQQGITTIEGLVAALPFQMRDSNYVAMYRSRSLQAASPTAPRILSFTPTARFILSFNGGEPSQRGHDTVEIIQFREADSRFEFRELTFSDRARPAVSEANPKKCMECHQAQNRSAVDMRPNWEPYNAWPGAFGSANGAFNQAYSFMRAGENRQEPQDAPFIAEQKEEGSMAFAFTKFAENHPRYKYLEKLRPHATSELTDRLGALNFARVMRLMRENEKVYEANRELIAGMALCSPYEVDKIMKGYEVRAPSRYAKIATTYPTSRYITSLFEGLGIDTSDWSMDFGSRGRFAAFERFGTPSVPSDQFRWAWGRGEPRAAEFRAMKCQELLKTASQKVSAYLHSGAPGSPGVEALRPKAEANAILNRCARCHTGAQPIGPAIPFDDLGALRGALARGTKNGRPLKEEIAYRTSDMATRDEQMPPAGRLSPEESTA
;
A
#
# COMPACT_ATOMS: atom_id res chain seq x y z
N MET A 1 -47.90 43.70 -15.10
CA MET A 1 -47.61 45.08 -14.66
C MET A 1 -46.46 45.00 -13.68
N SER A 2 -45.24 45.46 -13.90
CA SER A 2 -44.55 46.17 -14.99
C SER A 2 -43.05 45.86 -14.76
N LEU A 3 -42.32 45.37 -15.78
CA LEU A 3 -41.23 46.08 -16.49
C LEU A 3 -40.02 46.48 -15.60
N LEU A 4 -38.75 46.44 -15.98
CA LEU A 4 -37.93 45.90 -17.09
C LEU A 4 -36.53 46.56 -16.90
N PHE A 5 -35.42 45.85 -17.18
CA PHE A 5 -34.13 46.34 -17.76
C PHE A 5 -33.23 47.28 -16.90
N THR A 6 -31.89 47.30 -16.96
CA THR A 6 -30.99 47.31 -18.14
C THR A 6 -29.53 46.95 -17.78
N LEU A 7 -28.84 46.24 -18.69
CA LEU A 7 -27.39 46.08 -18.84
C LEU A 7 -26.70 47.39 -19.28
N ILE A 8 -25.50 47.72 -18.79
CA ILE A 8 -24.50 48.51 -19.55
C ILE A 8 -23.06 48.00 -19.29
N PHE A 9 -22.37 47.67 -20.38
CA PHE A 9 -20.92 47.54 -20.57
C PHE A 9 -20.27 48.93 -20.68
N ALA A 10 -19.06 49.13 -20.14
CA ALA A 10 -18.11 50.10 -20.71
C ALA A 10 -16.66 49.72 -20.38
N ALA A 11 -15.88 49.56 -21.44
CA ALA A 11 -14.44 49.42 -21.45
C ALA A 11 -13.74 50.77 -21.21
N SER A 12 -12.53 50.74 -20.66
CA SER A 12 -11.55 51.82 -20.80
C SER A 12 -10.15 51.22 -20.80
N ALA A 13 -9.45 51.45 -21.91
CA ALA A 13 -8.07 51.11 -22.15
C ALA A 13 -7.15 52.32 -21.87
N ILE A 14 -5.85 52.04 -21.90
CA ILE A 14 -4.69 52.95 -22.07
C ILE A 14 -3.95 53.31 -20.77
N CYS A 15 -2.85 52.59 -20.51
CA CYS A 15 -1.48 53.14 -20.51
C CYS A 15 -0.47 52.00 -20.28
N ALA A 16 0.28 51.66 -21.32
CA ALA A 16 1.44 50.76 -21.25
C ALA A 16 2.73 51.59 -21.08
N PRO A 17 3.72 51.13 -20.29
CA PRO A 17 5.10 51.53 -20.48
C PRO A 17 5.82 50.53 -21.40
N THR A 18 6.56 51.09 -22.33
CA THR A 18 7.56 50.43 -23.19
C THR A 18 8.62 49.72 -22.35
N ILE A 19 8.78 48.41 -22.52
CA ILE A 19 9.93 47.65 -22.01
C ILE A 19 10.87 47.35 -23.18
N ASP A 20 12.09 47.82 -22.98
CA ASP A 20 13.30 47.63 -23.76
C ASP A 20 13.65 46.15 -23.90
N LEU A 21 13.79 45.69 -25.15
CA LEU A 21 14.29 44.37 -25.51
C LEU A 21 15.66 44.54 -26.14
N SER A 22 16.70 44.60 -25.31
CA SER A 22 18.07 44.42 -25.77
C SER A 22 18.91 43.60 -24.78
N SER A 23 19.34 42.43 -25.27
CA SER A 23 20.55 41.67 -24.93
C SER A 23 20.86 41.32 -23.46
N GLY A 24 20.82 40.02 -23.15
CA GLY A 24 21.45 39.47 -21.95
C GLY A 24 21.16 37.99 -21.76
N GLY A 25 21.84 37.15 -22.55
CA GLY A 25 21.68 35.70 -22.51
C GLY A 25 22.05 35.10 -21.15
N VAL A 26 21.08 34.44 -20.53
CA VAL A 26 21.33 33.35 -19.59
C VAL A 26 20.66 32.13 -20.21
N THR A 27 21.49 31.23 -20.75
CA THR A 27 21.06 29.93 -21.26
C THR A 27 20.35 29.19 -20.14
N GLY A 28 19.03 29.08 -20.29
CA GLY A 28 18.19 28.27 -19.42
C GLY A 28 18.69 26.83 -19.42
N LEU A 29 18.93 26.30 -18.23
CA LEU A 29 18.98 24.86 -17.99
C LEU A 29 17.60 24.30 -18.36
N ALA A 30 17.48 23.84 -19.60
CA ALA A 30 16.35 23.05 -20.05
C ALA A 30 16.26 21.81 -19.15
N THR A 31 15.24 21.77 -18.29
CA THR A 31 14.83 20.52 -17.64
C THR A 31 14.61 19.48 -18.75
N PRO A 32 15.27 18.31 -18.72
CA PRO A 32 15.12 17.34 -19.79
C PRO A 32 13.71 16.77 -19.77
N GLN A 33 12.85 17.31 -20.64
CA GLN A 33 11.54 16.76 -21.00
C GLN A 33 11.72 15.61 -22.00
N GLY A 34 12.44 14.57 -21.61
CA GLY A 34 12.45 13.33 -22.39
C GLY A 34 11.04 12.71 -22.39
N PRO A 35 10.54 12.17 -23.51
CA PRO A 35 9.25 11.50 -23.56
C PRO A 35 9.32 10.17 -22.82
N TRP A 36 8.73 10.13 -21.63
CA TRP A 36 8.59 8.92 -20.81
C TRP A 36 7.50 8.01 -21.40
N PRO A 37 7.79 6.75 -21.80
CA PRO A 37 6.86 5.97 -22.63
C PRO A 37 5.59 5.44 -21.94
N SER A 38 5.36 5.72 -20.65
CA SER A 38 4.17 5.28 -19.88
C SER A 38 3.58 6.38 -18.98
N SER A 39 4.06 7.62 -19.13
CA SER A 39 3.76 8.77 -18.23
C SER A 39 2.32 9.25 -18.21
N GLN A 40 1.42 8.73 -19.06
CA GLN A 40 0.00 9.07 -19.00
C GLN A 40 -0.69 8.57 -17.73
N LEU A 41 -0.13 7.56 -17.04
CA LEU A 41 -0.75 7.00 -15.84
C LEU A 41 -0.43 7.74 -14.54
N MET A 42 0.59 8.60 -14.51
CA MET A 42 1.05 9.28 -13.30
C MET A 42 1.05 10.78 -13.48
N HIS A 43 -0.08 11.41 -13.14
CA HIS A 43 -0.15 12.86 -13.01
C HIS A 43 0.79 13.31 -11.88
N ALA A 44 1.87 13.99 -12.27
CA ALA A 44 2.94 14.40 -11.37
C ALA A 44 2.46 15.35 -10.26
N GLN A 45 1.33 16.04 -10.45
CA GLN A 45 0.70 16.93 -9.48
C GLN A 45 -0.78 16.57 -9.33
N PRO A 46 -1.44 16.97 -8.21
CA PRO A 46 -2.90 17.00 -8.15
C PRO A 46 -3.44 17.82 -9.33
N LEU A 47 -4.56 17.39 -9.91
CA LEU A 47 -5.27 18.25 -10.84
C LEU A 47 -5.94 19.36 -10.02
N GLU A 48 -5.90 20.62 -10.48
CA GLU A 48 -6.46 21.75 -9.72
C GLU A 48 -7.92 21.51 -9.31
N ASP A 49 -8.69 20.89 -10.21
CA ASP A 49 -10.10 20.54 -10.01
C ASP A 49 -10.32 19.15 -9.44
N GLU A 50 -9.28 18.44 -9.02
CA GLU A 50 -9.41 17.09 -8.45
C GLU A 50 -10.23 17.13 -7.16
N LEU A 51 -11.17 16.19 -7.03
CA LEU A 51 -11.94 16.03 -5.82
C LEU A 51 -11.03 15.64 -4.66
N ASN A 52 -11.25 16.24 -3.51
CA ASN A 52 -10.65 15.86 -2.24
C ASN A 52 -11.73 15.86 -1.16
N PHE A 53 -11.39 15.50 0.07
CA PHE A 53 -12.35 15.42 1.17
C PHE A 53 -13.05 16.76 1.44
N GLU A 54 -12.31 17.87 1.44
CA GLU A 54 -12.87 19.19 1.71
C GLU A 54 -13.86 19.63 0.60
N LYS A 55 -13.48 19.42 -0.65
CA LYS A 55 -14.35 19.67 -1.82
C LYS A 55 -15.57 18.76 -1.81
N LEU A 56 -15.43 17.50 -1.39
CA LEU A 56 -16.55 16.57 -1.23
C LEU A 56 -17.54 17.06 -0.17
N LEU A 57 -17.06 17.49 1.00
CA LEU A 57 -17.92 18.04 2.04
C LEU A 57 -18.60 19.34 1.58
N SER A 58 -17.89 20.19 0.85
CA SER A 58 -18.47 21.40 0.24
C SER A 58 -19.59 21.05 -0.73
N LEU A 59 -19.37 20.06 -1.61
CA LEU A 59 -20.36 19.56 -2.57
C LEU A 59 -21.62 19.04 -1.86
N ILE A 60 -21.43 18.18 -0.84
CA ILE A 60 -22.53 17.62 -0.03
C ILE A 60 -23.35 18.74 0.61
N ASN A 61 -22.69 19.73 1.22
CA ASN A 61 -23.36 20.82 1.91
C ASN A 61 -24.10 21.77 0.94
N GLN A 62 -23.46 22.14 -0.16
CA GLN A 62 -24.03 23.07 -1.14
C GLN A 62 -25.25 22.48 -1.85
N GLN A 63 -25.25 21.18 -2.13
CA GLN A 63 -26.34 20.50 -2.83
C GLN A 63 -27.34 19.83 -1.88
N GLY A 64 -27.14 19.92 -0.56
CA GLY A 64 -28.03 19.30 0.42
C GLY A 64 -28.11 17.77 0.28
N ILE A 65 -26.98 17.11 -0.02
CA ILE A 65 -26.93 15.67 -0.26
C ILE A 65 -27.10 14.91 1.06
N THR A 66 -28.17 14.12 1.17
CA THR A 66 -28.50 13.33 2.37
C THR A 66 -28.52 11.82 2.12
N THR A 67 -28.16 11.35 0.93
CA THR A 67 -28.12 9.91 0.61
C THR A 67 -26.87 9.57 -0.22
N ILE A 68 -26.48 8.29 -0.21
CA ILE A 68 -25.39 7.79 -1.06
C ILE A 68 -25.76 7.92 -2.54
N GLU A 69 -27.02 7.69 -2.91
CA GLU A 69 -27.50 7.84 -4.29
C GLU A 69 -27.35 9.28 -4.78
N GLY A 70 -27.69 10.25 -3.92
CA GLY A 70 -27.49 11.67 -4.21
C GLY A 70 -26.01 12.02 -4.33
N LEU A 71 -25.17 11.45 -3.46
CA LEU A 71 -23.72 11.63 -3.54
C LEU A 71 -23.16 11.08 -4.85
N VAL A 72 -23.49 9.84 -5.20
CA VAL A 72 -23.01 9.19 -6.43
C VAL A 72 -23.45 9.98 -7.66
N ALA A 73 -24.69 10.47 -7.70
CA ALA A 73 -25.17 11.30 -8.80
C ALA A 73 -24.37 12.60 -8.99
N ALA A 74 -23.87 13.17 -7.89
CA ALA A 74 -23.13 14.43 -7.85
C ALA A 74 -21.61 14.27 -8.04
N LEU A 75 -21.08 13.04 -8.04
CA LEU A 75 -19.66 12.80 -8.27
C LEU A 75 -19.20 13.30 -9.65
N PRO A 76 -17.94 13.74 -9.79
CA PRO A 76 -17.36 14.07 -11.09
C PRO A 76 -17.47 12.88 -12.06
N PHE A 77 -17.74 13.17 -13.35
CA PHE A 77 -17.93 12.15 -14.39
C PHE A 77 -16.82 11.09 -14.39
N GLN A 78 -15.55 11.50 -14.26
CA GLN A 78 -14.43 10.56 -14.27
C GLN A 78 -14.52 9.57 -13.09
N MET A 79 -14.96 10.00 -11.92
CA MET A 79 -15.13 9.12 -10.76
C MET A 79 -16.41 8.29 -10.86
N ARG A 80 -17.49 8.94 -11.27
CA ARG A 80 -18.84 8.37 -11.29
C ARG A 80 -19.01 7.30 -12.36
N ASP A 81 -18.45 7.52 -13.55
CA ASP A 81 -18.76 6.72 -14.73
C ASP A 81 -17.61 5.76 -15.09
N SER A 82 -16.35 6.22 -15.04
CA SER A 82 -15.22 5.49 -15.66
C SER A 82 -14.15 4.98 -14.67
N ASN A 83 -13.69 5.78 -13.72
CA ASN A 83 -12.64 5.41 -12.76
C ASN A 83 -13.23 4.71 -11.55
N TYR A 84 -13.62 3.45 -11.75
CA TYR A 84 -14.07 2.61 -10.66
C TYR A 84 -13.56 1.17 -10.76
N VAL A 85 -13.42 0.51 -9.62
CA VAL A 85 -13.24 -0.94 -9.48
C VAL A 85 -14.45 -1.50 -8.75
N ALA A 86 -14.99 -2.63 -9.20
CA ALA A 86 -16.10 -3.31 -8.56
C ALA A 86 -15.62 -4.60 -7.88
N MET A 87 -15.83 -4.67 -6.58
CA MET A 87 -15.41 -5.75 -5.68
C MET A 87 -16.64 -6.55 -5.25
N TYR A 88 -16.90 -7.71 -5.84
CA TYR A 88 -17.99 -8.60 -5.42
C TYR A 88 -17.68 -9.42 -4.16
N ARG A 89 -16.41 -9.50 -3.76
CA ARG A 89 -16.00 -10.13 -2.50
C ARG A 89 -14.81 -9.39 -1.92
N SER A 90 -14.90 -8.96 -0.67
CA SER A 90 -13.77 -8.31 0.03
C SER A 90 -13.82 -8.60 1.53
N ARG A 91 -12.71 -8.39 2.22
CA ARG A 91 -12.64 -8.42 3.70
C ARG A 91 -12.89 -7.05 4.34
N SER A 92 -13.52 -6.12 3.60
CA SER A 92 -13.80 -4.78 4.12
C SER A 92 -14.89 -4.77 5.20
N LEU A 93 -14.99 -3.60 5.85
CA LEU A 93 -16.12 -3.26 6.70
C LEU A 93 -17.43 -3.22 5.90
N GLN A 94 -17.40 -2.74 4.66
CA GLN A 94 -18.51 -2.88 3.71
C GLN A 94 -18.66 -4.30 3.16
N ALA A 95 -19.87 -4.87 3.28
CA ALA A 95 -20.22 -6.13 2.64
C ALA A 95 -20.32 -5.96 1.11
N ALA A 96 -20.12 -7.06 0.39
CA ALA A 96 -20.24 -7.11 -1.06
C ALA A 96 -20.76 -8.49 -1.51
N SER A 97 -21.45 -8.50 -2.64
CA SER A 97 -21.88 -9.71 -3.35
C SER A 97 -21.71 -9.52 -4.87
N PRO A 98 -21.82 -10.57 -5.69
CA PRO A 98 -21.79 -10.46 -7.15
C PRO A 98 -22.82 -9.49 -7.72
N THR A 99 -24.04 -9.45 -7.18
CA THR A 99 -25.11 -8.56 -7.66
C THR A 99 -25.07 -7.18 -7.01
N ALA A 100 -24.53 -7.07 -5.79
CA ALA A 100 -24.37 -5.81 -5.08
C ALA A 100 -22.90 -5.66 -4.62
N PRO A 101 -21.96 -5.44 -5.56
CA PRO A 101 -20.54 -5.34 -5.24
C PRO A 101 -20.23 -4.06 -4.45
N ARG A 102 -19.04 -3.98 -3.88
CA ARG A 102 -18.48 -2.72 -3.39
C ARG A 102 -17.81 -2.00 -4.56
N ILE A 103 -18.19 -0.76 -4.80
CA ILE A 103 -17.55 0.11 -5.79
C ILE A 103 -16.46 0.92 -5.11
N LEU A 104 -15.29 0.98 -5.74
CA LEU A 104 -14.16 1.80 -5.37
C LEU A 104 -13.96 2.82 -6.48
N SER A 105 -14.50 4.01 -6.30
CA SER A 105 -14.46 5.10 -7.27
C SER A 105 -13.32 6.04 -6.92
N PHE A 106 -12.52 6.43 -7.90
CA PHE A 106 -11.27 7.14 -7.67
C PHE A 106 -11.03 8.26 -8.68
N THR A 107 -10.37 9.32 -8.24
CA THR A 107 -9.98 10.41 -9.12
C THR A 107 -8.95 9.94 -10.16
N PRO A 108 -8.71 10.69 -11.26
CA PRO A 108 -7.71 10.33 -12.27
C PRO A 108 -6.30 10.08 -11.72
N THR A 109 -5.97 10.57 -10.52
CA THR A 109 -4.67 10.34 -9.90
C THR A 109 -4.70 9.36 -8.72
N ALA A 110 -5.89 8.83 -8.39
CA ALA A 110 -6.17 8.02 -7.20
C ALA A 110 -5.75 8.66 -5.86
N ARG A 111 -5.47 9.97 -5.84
CA ARG A 111 -5.26 10.73 -4.60
C ARG A 111 -6.52 10.82 -3.76
N PHE A 112 -7.68 10.62 -4.35
CA PHE A 112 -8.94 10.55 -3.64
C PHE A 112 -9.74 9.36 -4.15
N ILE A 113 -10.16 8.50 -3.21
CA ILE A 113 -10.92 7.29 -3.46
C ILE A 113 -12.11 7.33 -2.50
N LEU A 114 -13.31 7.06 -3.02
CA LEU A 114 -14.47 6.73 -2.19
C LEU A 114 -14.89 5.29 -2.45
N SER A 115 -15.56 4.70 -1.46
CA SER A 115 -16.19 3.40 -1.63
C SER A 115 -17.57 3.30 -1.04
N PHE A 116 -18.46 2.61 -1.74
CA PHE A 116 -19.81 2.30 -1.31
C PHE A 116 -20.24 0.93 -1.84
N ASN A 117 -21.20 0.28 -1.20
CA ASN A 117 -21.80 -0.96 -1.69
C ASN A 117 -23.16 -0.70 -2.36
N GLY A 118 -23.86 -1.77 -2.75
CA GLY A 118 -25.12 -1.71 -3.48
C GLY A 118 -26.30 -1.15 -2.69
N GLY A 119 -26.18 -0.95 -1.38
CA GLY A 119 -27.27 -0.34 -0.64
C GLY A 119 -28.45 -1.26 -0.37
N GLU A 120 -28.29 -2.58 -0.57
CA GLU A 120 -29.25 -3.54 -0.02
C GLU A 120 -29.30 -3.34 1.50
N PRO A 121 -30.46 -3.13 2.13
CA PRO A 121 -30.53 -2.82 3.57
C PRO A 121 -29.89 -3.89 4.47
N SER A 122 -29.82 -5.14 4.00
CA SER A 122 -29.16 -6.25 4.67
C SER A 122 -27.63 -6.21 4.58
N GLN A 123 -27.06 -5.41 3.68
CA GLN A 123 -25.61 -5.29 3.55
C GLN A 123 -25.02 -4.46 4.68
N ARG A 124 -24.01 -5.03 5.34
CA ARG A 124 -23.19 -4.29 6.30
C ARG A 124 -22.56 -3.07 5.61
N GLY A 125 -22.75 -1.89 6.19
CA GLY A 125 -22.25 -0.62 5.66
C GLY A 125 -23.06 -0.04 4.50
N HIS A 126 -24.33 -0.46 4.30
CA HIS A 126 -25.19 0.03 3.22
C HIS A 126 -25.41 1.56 3.21
N ASP A 127 -25.23 2.21 4.34
CA ASP A 127 -25.37 3.64 4.60
C ASP A 127 -24.02 4.36 4.80
N THR A 128 -22.91 3.67 4.56
CA THR A 128 -21.56 4.22 4.78
C THR A 128 -20.82 4.47 3.47
N VAL A 129 -19.98 5.50 3.46
CA VAL A 129 -18.96 5.74 2.44
C VAL A 129 -17.60 5.78 3.12
N GLU A 130 -16.71 4.87 2.75
CA GLU A 130 -15.31 4.92 3.20
C GLU A 130 -14.50 5.77 2.21
N ILE A 131 -13.54 6.55 2.71
CA ILE A 131 -12.74 7.47 1.92
C ILE A 131 -11.27 7.23 2.21
N ILE A 132 -10.47 7.19 1.15
CA ILE A 132 -9.00 7.25 1.22
C ILE A 132 -8.57 8.51 0.48
N GLN A 133 -7.77 9.35 1.14
CA GLN A 133 -7.14 10.50 0.51
C GLN A 133 -5.63 10.48 0.73
N PHE A 134 -4.85 10.79 -0.29
CA PHE A 134 -3.44 11.08 -0.15
C PHE A 134 -3.23 12.60 0.05
N ARG A 135 -2.66 12.96 1.19
CA ARG A 135 -2.26 14.33 1.54
C ARG A 135 -0.84 14.58 0.99
N GLU A 136 -0.76 15.36 -0.08
CA GLU A 136 0.53 15.65 -0.74
C GLU A 136 1.50 16.43 0.15
N ALA A 137 0.98 17.34 0.99
CA ALA A 137 1.78 18.22 1.84
C ALA A 137 2.74 17.45 2.77
N ASP A 138 2.31 16.27 3.24
CA ASP A 138 3.07 15.42 4.14
C ASP A 138 3.25 13.99 3.62
N SER A 139 2.85 13.68 2.38
CA SER A 139 2.93 12.35 1.79
C SER A 139 2.34 11.26 2.71
N ARG A 140 1.12 11.49 3.20
CA ARG A 140 0.37 10.56 4.07
C ARG A 140 -0.96 10.18 3.46
N PHE A 141 -1.42 8.97 3.78
CA PHE A 141 -2.81 8.62 3.55
C PHE A 141 -3.65 9.04 4.76
N GLU A 142 -4.83 9.57 4.49
CA GLU A 142 -5.87 9.91 5.45
C GLU A 142 -7.12 9.09 5.11
N PHE A 143 -7.71 8.50 6.14
CA PHE A 143 -8.93 7.71 6.03
C PHE A 143 -10.07 8.42 6.75
N ARG A 144 -11.24 8.45 6.10
CA ARG A 144 -12.47 9.04 6.66
C ARG A 144 -13.65 8.13 6.35
N GLU A 145 -14.72 8.29 7.09
CA GLU A 145 -16.01 7.69 6.79
C GLU A 145 -17.11 8.75 6.83
N LEU A 146 -18.07 8.61 5.93
CA LEU A 146 -19.34 9.31 5.96
C LEU A 146 -20.47 8.31 6.24
N THR A 147 -21.36 8.62 7.18
CA THR A 147 -22.55 7.80 7.47
C THR A 147 -23.81 8.58 7.13
N PHE A 148 -24.59 8.06 6.19
CA PHE A 148 -25.85 8.64 5.71
C PHE A 148 -27.03 8.04 6.49
N SER A 149 -27.35 8.64 7.64
CA SER A 149 -28.55 8.28 8.39
C SER A 149 -29.82 8.90 7.80
N ASP A 150 -30.99 8.32 8.10
CA ASP A 150 -32.32 8.66 7.57
C ASP A 150 -32.76 10.14 7.74
N ARG A 151 -32.19 11.06 6.93
CA ARG A 151 -32.63 12.45 6.61
C ARG A 151 -31.84 13.61 7.22
N ALA A 152 -30.59 13.40 7.66
CA ALA A 152 -29.71 14.49 8.09
C ALA A 152 -28.49 14.64 7.17
N ARG A 153 -27.68 15.67 7.43
CA ARG A 153 -26.32 15.74 6.87
C ARG A 153 -25.56 14.48 7.28
N PRO A 154 -24.73 13.89 6.38
CA PRO A 154 -23.98 12.70 6.74
C PRO A 154 -23.06 12.98 7.92
N ALA A 155 -23.02 12.05 8.86
CA ALA A 155 -22.07 12.10 9.97
C ALA A 155 -20.66 11.87 9.41
N VAL A 156 -19.71 12.68 9.86
CA VAL A 156 -18.32 12.66 9.38
C VAL A 156 -17.44 12.09 10.48
N SER A 157 -16.62 11.08 10.17
CA SER A 157 -15.65 10.56 11.14
C SER A 157 -14.48 11.52 11.36
N GLU A 158 -13.81 11.36 12.50
CA GLU A 158 -12.45 11.87 12.68
C GLU A 158 -11.48 11.27 11.67
N ALA A 159 -10.30 11.90 11.51
CA ALA A 159 -9.24 11.41 10.64
C ALA A 159 -8.71 10.08 11.20
N ASN A 160 -8.51 9.11 10.31
CA ASN A 160 -7.89 7.82 10.62
C ASN A 160 -8.57 7.11 11.79
N PRO A 161 -9.89 6.83 11.70
CA PRO A 161 -10.61 6.23 12.81
C PRO A 161 -10.02 4.86 13.18
N LYS A 162 -10.10 4.48 14.46
CA LYS A 162 -9.47 3.27 15.01
C LYS A 162 -9.77 2.00 14.20
N LYS A 163 -11.02 1.83 13.77
CA LYS A 163 -11.45 0.71 12.93
C LYS A 163 -10.70 0.59 11.60
N CYS A 164 -10.27 1.71 11.01
CA CYS A 164 -9.44 1.70 9.81
C CYS A 164 -8.00 1.36 10.17
N MET A 165 -7.47 1.92 11.26
CA MET A 165 -6.09 1.66 11.72
C MET A 165 -5.83 0.18 12.04
N GLU A 166 -6.84 -0.56 12.49
CA GLU A 166 -6.73 -2.01 12.75
C GLU A 166 -6.19 -2.81 11.56
N CYS A 167 -6.49 -2.36 10.33
CA CYS A 167 -6.01 -2.97 9.10
C CYS A 167 -4.96 -2.11 8.40
N HIS A 168 -5.12 -0.79 8.38
CA HIS A 168 -4.34 0.13 7.53
C HIS A 168 -3.09 0.72 8.21
N GLN A 169 -2.81 0.36 9.46
CA GLN A 169 -1.60 0.74 10.18
C GLN A 169 -0.86 -0.49 10.67
N ALA A 170 0.47 -0.44 10.64
CA ALA A 170 1.31 -1.45 11.27
C ALA A 170 1.07 -1.47 12.79
N GLN A 171 0.85 -2.64 13.37
CA GLN A 171 0.56 -2.79 14.81
C GLN A 171 1.69 -2.28 15.72
N ASN A 172 2.91 -2.17 15.20
CA ASN A 172 4.09 -1.73 15.93
C ASN A 172 4.43 -0.24 15.73
N ARG A 173 3.63 0.51 14.96
CA ARG A 173 3.82 1.96 14.84
C ARG A 173 3.15 2.69 15.99
N SER A 174 3.93 3.57 16.62
CA SER A 174 3.43 4.52 17.63
C SER A 174 2.73 5.72 17.00
N ALA A 175 3.24 6.20 15.86
CA ALA A 175 2.65 7.31 15.11
C ALA A 175 1.68 6.80 14.04
N VAL A 176 0.58 7.55 13.84
CA VAL A 176 -0.39 7.26 12.78
C VAL A 176 0.26 7.44 11.41
N ASP A 177 0.28 6.36 10.64
CA ASP A 177 0.82 6.35 9.30
C ASP A 177 0.10 5.30 8.46
N MET A 178 -1.05 5.72 7.92
CA MET A 178 -1.92 4.85 7.16
C MET A 178 -1.27 4.47 5.83
N ARG A 179 -1.58 3.26 5.36
CA ARG A 179 -1.28 2.79 4.02
C ARG A 179 -2.53 2.28 3.32
N PRO A 180 -2.64 2.39 2.00
CA PRO A 180 -3.64 1.64 1.26
C PRO A 180 -3.38 0.15 1.47
N ASN A 181 -4.42 -0.59 1.79
CA ASN A 181 -4.35 -2.05 1.81
C ASN A 181 -4.72 -2.52 0.43
N TRP A 182 -3.70 -2.67 -0.37
CA TRP A 182 -3.84 -2.92 -1.78
C TRP A 182 -2.81 -3.99 -2.14
N GLU A 183 -3.24 -5.26 -2.18
CA GLU A 183 -2.52 -6.30 -2.91
C GLU A 183 -2.33 -5.84 -4.37
N PRO A 184 -1.63 -6.57 -5.23
CA PRO A 184 -1.62 -6.17 -6.61
C PRO A 184 -2.80 -6.80 -7.40
N TYR A 185 -3.64 -5.95 -8.03
CA TYR A 185 -5.03 -6.30 -8.37
C TYR A 185 -5.27 -6.77 -9.80
N ASN A 186 -4.23 -7.04 -10.59
CA ASN A 186 -4.49 -7.62 -11.90
C ASN A 186 -5.09 -9.03 -11.81
N ALA A 187 -5.21 -9.61 -10.60
CA ALA A 187 -5.81 -10.91 -10.34
C ALA A 187 -6.33 -11.06 -8.88
N TRP A 188 -6.89 -10.00 -8.27
CA TRP A 188 -7.43 -10.13 -6.90
C TRP A 188 -8.73 -10.95 -6.88
N PRO A 189 -8.80 -12.05 -6.09
CA PRO A 189 -10.05 -12.77 -5.89
C PRO A 189 -11.14 -11.82 -5.39
N GLY A 190 -12.30 -11.82 -6.03
CA GLY A 190 -13.41 -10.96 -5.63
C GLY A 190 -13.52 -9.62 -6.37
N ALA A 191 -12.63 -9.30 -7.31
CA ALA A 191 -12.75 -8.12 -8.18
C ALA A 191 -13.29 -8.50 -9.56
N PHE A 192 -14.19 -7.71 -10.12
CA PHE A 192 -14.53 -7.83 -11.54
C PHE A 192 -13.38 -7.29 -12.41
N GLY A 193 -13.09 -7.99 -13.50
CA GLY A 193 -11.92 -7.75 -14.35
C GLY A 193 -10.65 -8.48 -13.91
N SER A 194 -10.70 -9.31 -12.85
CA SER A 194 -9.50 -9.95 -12.28
C SER A 194 -8.91 -11.05 -13.16
N ALA A 195 -9.74 -11.79 -13.92
CA ALA A 195 -9.26 -12.80 -14.85
C ALA A 195 -8.97 -12.26 -16.26
N ASN A 196 -9.53 -11.09 -16.60
CA ASN A 196 -9.73 -10.62 -17.97
C ASN A 196 -8.97 -9.34 -18.33
N GLY A 197 -7.96 -8.95 -17.54
CA GLY A 197 -7.11 -7.78 -17.80
C GLY A 197 -6.33 -7.79 -19.13
N ALA A 198 -6.53 -8.80 -19.99
CA ALA A 198 -6.08 -8.80 -21.38
C ALA A 198 -6.95 -9.72 -22.25
N PHE A 199 -8.13 -9.24 -22.65
CA PHE A 199 -9.05 -10.00 -23.51
C PHE A 199 -8.46 -10.44 -24.87
N ASN A 200 -7.27 -9.99 -25.29
CA ASN A 200 -6.76 -10.30 -26.63
C ASN A 200 -5.28 -10.67 -26.80
N GLN A 201 -4.44 -10.82 -25.77
CA GLN A 201 -3.07 -11.38 -26.01
C GLN A 201 -2.25 -11.81 -24.77
N ALA A 202 -2.67 -11.52 -23.53
CA ALA A 202 -1.87 -11.82 -22.33
C ALA A 202 -2.43 -12.96 -21.46
N TYR A 203 -2.95 -14.02 -22.10
CA TYR A 203 -3.16 -15.34 -21.49
C TYR A 203 -1.87 -16.02 -21.00
N SER A 204 -0.73 -15.31 -20.97
CA SER A 204 0.54 -15.84 -20.45
C SER A 204 0.55 -15.99 -18.93
N PHE A 205 -0.17 -15.15 -18.17
CA PHE A 205 -0.24 -15.30 -16.71
C PHE A 205 -1.07 -16.52 -16.30
N MET A 206 -2.22 -16.77 -16.96
CA MET A 206 -2.98 -18.00 -16.73
C MET A 206 -2.26 -19.25 -17.23
N ARG A 207 -1.55 -19.23 -18.39
CA ARG A 207 -0.72 -20.38 -18.81
C ARG A 207 0.50 -20.63 -17.92
N ALA A 208 1.08 -19.59 -17.33
CA ALA A 208 2.16 -19.75 -16.34
C ALA A 208 1.63 -20.27 -15.00
N GLY A 209 0.44 -19.83 -14.58
CA GLY A 209 -0.27 -20.32 -13.40
C GLY A 209 -0.83 -21.74 -13.56
N GLU A 210 -1.29 -22.12 -14.74
CA GLU A 210 -1.72 -23.49 -15.08
C GLU A 210 -0.58 -24.50 -14.91
N ASN A 211 0.67 -24.09 -15.15
CA ASN A 211 1.85 -24.93 -14.92
C ASN A 211 2.36 -24.89 -13.47
N ARG A 212 1.77 -24.07 -12.59
CA ARG A 212 2.13 -23.91 -11.17
C ARG A 212 0.89 -23.82 -10.28
N GLN A 213 -0.12 -24.64 -10.56
CA GLN A 213 -1.29 -24.75 -9.70
C GLN A 213 -0.89 -25.49 -8.45
N GLU A 214 -0.48 -24.75 -7.44
CA GLU A 214 -0.46 -25.32 -6.11
C GLU A 214 -1.90 -25.60 -5.68
N PRO A 215 -2.20 -26.70 -4.97
CA PRO A 215 -3.56 -27.08 -4.59
C PRO A 215 -4.37 -25.96 -3.90
N GLN A 216 -3.72 -25.06 -3.18
CA GLN A 216 -4.36 -23.90 -2.54
C GLN A 216 -4.98 -22.88 -3.53
N ASP A 217 -4.64 -22.93 -4.83
CA ASP A 217 -5.13 -21.98 -5.83
C ASP A 217 -6.41 -22.45 -6.52
N ALA A 218 -6.77 -23.72 -6.36
CA ALA A 218 -7.96 -24.29 -6.99
C ALA A 218 -9.27 -23.50 -6.70
N PRO A 219 -9.53 -23.03 -5.46
CA PRO A 219 -10.71 -22.21 -5.19
C PRO A 219 -10.73 -20.89 -5.96
N PHE A 220 -9.57 -20.25 -6.09
CA PHE A 220 -9.42 -18.99 -6.84
C PHE A 220 -9.67 -19.19 -8.33
N ILE A 221 -9.10 -20.25 -8.91
CA ILE A 221 -9.27 -20.59 -10.32
C ILE A 221 -10.74 -20.93 -10.62
N ALA A 222 -11.41 -21.65 -9.73
CA ALA A 222 -12.84 -21.94 -9.88
C ALA A 222 -13.68 -20.66 -9.92
N GLU A 223 -13.42 -19.73 -9.00
CA GLU A 223 -14.09 -18.43 -8.95
C GLU A 223 -13.81 -17.57 -10.19
N GLN A 224 -12.57 -17.56 -10.69
CA GLN A 224 -12.23 -16.83 -11.93
C GLN A 224 -13.01 -17.33 -13.14
N LYS A 225 -13.29 -18.64 -13.21
CA LYS A 225 -14.13 -19.23 -14.28
C LYS A 225 -15.57 -18.74 -14.20
N GLU A 226 -16.07 -18.45 -13.00
CA GLU A 226 -17.42 -17.92 -12.76
C GLU A 226 -17.48 -16.40 -12.87
N GLU A 227 -16.34 -15.69 -12.81
CA GLU A 227 -16.28 -14.23 -12.81
C GLU A 227 -16.99 -13.62 -14.02
N GLY A 228 -16.84 -14.21 -15.21
CA GLY A 228 -17.46 -13.71 -16.43
C GLY A 228 -19.00 -13.70 -16.37
N SER A 229 -19.60 -14.76 -15.81
CA SER A 229 -21.06 -14.84 -15.68
C SER A 229 -21.56 -13.89 -14.58
N MET A 230 -20.83 -13.78 -13.46
CA MET A 230 -21.11 -12.83 -12.39
C MET A 230 -21.03 -11.38 -12.88
N ALA A 231 -19.98 -11.03 -13.63
CA ALA A 231 -19.78 -9.70 -14.20
C ALA A 231 -20.91 -9.35 -15.19
N PHE A 232 -21.29 -10.30 -16.05
CA PHE A 232 -22.42 -10.12 -16.96
C PHE A 232 -23.72 -9.85 -16.19
N ALA A 233 -24.04 -10.67 -15.18
CA ALA A 233 -25.22 -10.48 -14.34
C ALA A 233 -25.22 -9.12 -13.64
N PHE A 234 -24.07 -8.71 -13.07
CA PHE A 234 -23.90 -7.40 -12.46
C PHE A 234 -24.17 -6.27 -13.46
N THR A 235 -23.58 -6.30 -14.66
CA THR A 235 -23.78 -5.22 -15.64
C THR A 235 -25.24 -5.05 -16.04
N LYS A 236 -26.02 -6.14 -16.13
CA LYS A 236 -27.46 -6.08 -16.39
C LYS A 236 -28.26 -5.51 -15.24
N PHE A 237 -27.90 -5.89 -14.01
CA PHE A 237 -28.52 -5.33 -12.82
C PHE A 237 -28.20 -3.84 -12.64
N ALA A 238 -26.96 -3.45 -12.93
CA ALA A 238 -26.45 -2.10 -12.71
C ALA A 238 -27.22 -1.02 -13.48
N GLU A 239 -27.71 -1.31 -14.70
CA GLU A 239 -28.43 -0.37 -15.57
C GLU A 239 -29.61 0.33 -14.87
N ASN A 240 -30.32 -0.37 -13.98
CA ASN A 240 -31.49 0.17 -13.29
C ASN A 240 -31.26 0.44 -11.80
N HIS A 241 -30.06 0.18 -11.30
CA HIS A 241 -29.77 0.27 -9.88
C HIS A 241 -29.53 1.72 -9.43
N PRO A 242 -30.11 2.19 -8.31
CA PRO A 242 -30.01 3.59 -7.87
C PRO A 242 -28.58 4.13 -7.77
N ARG A 243 -27.63 3.27 -7.36
CA ARG A 243 -26.21 3.61 -7.20
C ARG A 243 -25.34 3.25 -8.40
N TYR A 244 -25.76 2.34 -9.28
CA TYR A 244 -24.88 1.80 -10.34
C TYR A 244 -25.27 2.22 -11.75
N LYS A 245 -26.44 2.81 -11.95
CA LYS A 245 -26.93 3.25 -13.27
C LYS A 245 -26.01 4.23 -14.01
N TYR A 246 -25.05 4.83 -13.31
CA TYR A 246 -24.07 5.75 -13.89
C TYR A 246 -22.77 5.07 -14.32
N LEU A 247 -22.52 3.83 -13.87
CA LEU A 247 -21.28 3.14 -14.18
C LEU A 247 -21.24 2.80 -15.67
N GLU A 248 -20.17 3.18 -16.36
CA GLU A 248 -19.88 2.64 -17.68
C GLU A 248 -19.62 1.14 -17.61
N LYS A 249 -19.50 0.50 -18.77
CA LYS A 249 -19.13 -0.92 -18.83
C LYS A 249 -17.83 -1.18 -18.05
N LEU A 250 -17.79 -2.30 -17.34
CA LEU A 250 -16.62 -2.75 -16.59
C LEU A 250 -15.37 -2.66 -17.46
N ARG A 251 -14.38 -1.88 -17.00
CA ARG A 251 -13.12 -1.69 -17.73
C ARG A 251 -12.12 -2.77 -17.32
N PRO A 252 -11.51 -3.51 -18.26
CA PRO A 252 -10.61 -4.61 -17.95
C PRO A 252 -9.32 -4.19 -17.25
N HIS A 253 -8.92 -2.91 -17.33
CA HIS A 253 -7.67 -2.41 -16.76
C HIS A 253 -7.85 -1.53 -15.51
N ALA A 254 -9.07 -1.29 -15.04
CA ALA A 254 -9.30 -0.35 -13.94
C ALA A 254 -8.61 -0.77 -12.64
N THR A 255 -8.50 -2.08 -12.39
CA THR A 255 -7.78 -2.64 -11.24
C THR A 255 -6.28 -2.36 -11.30
N SER A 256 -5.65 -2.59 -12.46
CA SER A 256 -4.24 -2.28 -12.69
C SER A 256 -3.98 -0.78 -12.63
N GLU A 257 -4.84 0.04 -13.25
CA GLU A 257 -4.74 1.51 -13.19
C GLU A 257 -4.76 2.02 -11.75
N LEU A 258 -5.72 1.56 -10.93
CA LEU A 258 -5.80 1.95 -9.53
C LEU A 258 -4.58 1.47 -8.74
N THR A 259 -4.13 0.23 -8.98
CA THR A 259 -2.92 -0.34 -8.35
C THR A 259 -1.68 0.49 -8.67
N ASP A 260 -1.50 0.90 -9.92
CA ASP A 260 -0.34 1.68 -10.34
C ASP A 260 -0.32 3.07 -9.70
N ARG A 261 -1.48 3.73 -9.67
CA ARG A 261 -1.61 5.05 -9.07
C ARG A 261 -1.39 4.99 -7.56
N LEU A 262 -1.99 4.01 -6.86
CA LEU A 262 -1.75 3.80 -5.43
C LEU A 262 -0.30 3.41 -5.14
N GLY A 263 0.32 2.60 -6.00
CA GLY A 263 1.73 2.21 -5.90
C GLY A 263 2.65 3.43 -5.92
N ALA A 264 2.42 4.36 -6.85
CA ALA A 264 3.13 5.63 -6.90
C ALA A 264 3.00 6.44 -5.62
N LEU A 265 1.76 6.65 -5.14
CA LEU A 265 1.49 7.40 -3.91
C LEU A 265 2.10 6.72 -2.68
N ASN A 266 2.06 5.38 -2.62
CA ASN A 266 2.70 4.63 -1.56
C ASN A 266 4.22 4.72 -1.61
N PHE A 267 4.85 4.75 -2.80
CA PHE A 267 6.28 5.04 -2.90
C PHE A 267 6.62 6.46 -2.44
N ALA A 268 5.75 7.47 -2.67
CA ALA A 268 5.95 8.80 -2.11
C ALA A 268 5.90 8.77 -0.56
N ARG A 269 4.91 8.06 0.02
CA ARG A 269 4.88 7.78 1.47
C ARG A 269 6.17 7.11 1.96
N VAL A 270 6.64 6.08 1.26
CA VAL A 270 7.85 5.34 1.63
C VAL A 270 9.08 6.22 1.55
N MET A 271 9.20 7.07 0.53
CA MET A 271 10.30 8.04 0.44
C MET A 271 10.33 8.99 1.64
N ARG A 272 9.16 9.45 2.13
CA ARG A 272 9.11 10.17 3.40
C ARG A 272 9.60 9.30 4.56
N LEU A 273 9.13 8.06 4.69
CA LEU A 273 9.53 7.15 5.76
C LEU A 273 11.04 6.88 5.78
N MET A 274 11.65 6.72 4.61
CA MET A 274 13.10 6.61 4.49
C MET A 274 13.78 7.86 5.06
N ARG A 275 13.31 9.05 4.68
CA ARG A 275 13.88 10.34 5.14
C ARG A 275 13.66 10.63 6.63
N GLU A 276 12.55 10.18 7.20
CA GLU A 276 12.32 10.24 8.65
C GLU A 276 13.38 9.44 9.43
N ASN A 277 14.03 8.45 8.78
CA ASN A 277 15.20 7.76 9.29
C ASN A 277 16.50 8.47 8.84
N GLU A 278 16.64 9.75 9.19
CA GLU A 278 17.67 10.67 8.69
C GLU A 278 19.08 10.05 8.62
N LYS A 279 19.57 9.46 9.72
CA LYS A 279 20.91 8.86 9.77
C LYS A 279 21.13 7.77 8.72
N VAL A 280 20.15 6.87 8.56
CA VAL A 280 20.22 5.79 7.59
C VAL A 280 20.10 6.33 6.17
N TYR A 281 19.18 7.27 5.96
CA TYR A 281 18.97 7.89 4.66
C TYR A 281 20.20 8.66 4.19
N GLU A 282 20.76 9.56 5.01
CA GLU A 282 21.95 10.34 4.65
C GLU A 282 23.17 9.48 4.33
N ALA A 283 23.40 8.43 5.12
CA ALA A 283 24.51 7.52 4.89
C ALA A 283 24.39 6.72 3.59
N ASN A 284 23.16 6.53 3.08
CA ASN A 284 22.87 5.67 1.94
C ASN A 284 22.21 6.41 0.77
N ARG A 285 22.18 7.74 0.80
CA ARG A 285 21.42 8.55 -0.16
C ARG A 285 21.87 8.31 -1.60
N GLU A 286 23.18 8.23 -1.84
CA GLU A 286 23.74 7.91 -3.16
C GLU A 286 23.39 6.50 -3.63
N LEU A 287 23.32 5.54 -2.70
CA LEU A 287 22.89 4.18 -3.01
C LEU A 287 21.41 4.16 -3.40
N ILE A 288 20.55 4.86 -2.64
CA ILE A 288 19.12 5.02 -2.94
C ILE A 288 18.92 5.71 -4.29
N ALA A 289 19.71 6.74 -4.60
CA ALA A 289 19.73 7.37 -5.92
C ALA A 289 20.16 6.37 -7.01
N GLY A 290 21.16 5.54 -6.74
CA GLY A 290 21.58 4.45 -7.62
C GLY A 290 20.44 3.44 -7.89
N MET A 291 19.65 3.08 -6.87
CA MET A 291 18.47 2.22 -7.03
C MET A 291 17.41 2.84 -7.96
N ALA A 292 17.28 4.17 -7.97
CA ALA A 292 16.31 4.88 -8.80
C ALA A 292 16.81 5.12 -10.24
N LEU A 293 18.10 5.39 -10.41
CA LEU A 293 18.66 5.89 -11.67
C LEU A 293 19.46 4.86 -12.48
N CYS A 294 20.01 3.84 -11.85
CA CYS A 294 20.95 2.92 -12.49
C CYS A 294 20.36 1.54 -12.74
N SER A 295 21.08 0.72 -13.52
CA SER A 295 20.62 -0.63 -13.81
C SER A 295 20.66 -1.48 -12.53
N PRO A 296 19.66 -2.36 -12.30
CA PRO A 296 19.68 -3.26 -11.15
C PRO A 296 20.96 -4.11 -11.06
N TYR A 297 21.51 -4.51 -12.20
CA TYR A 297 22.75 -5.28 -12.25
C TYR A 297 23.95 -4.55 -11.63
N GLU A 298 24.06 -3.24 -11.83
CA GLU A 298 25.15 -2.46 -11.24
C GLU A 298 24.93 -2.22 -9.74
N VAL A 299 23.68 -1.97 -9.33
CA VAL A 299 23.30 -1.81 -7.91
C VAL A 299 23.56 -3.10 -7.14
N ASP A 300 23.27 -4.27 -7.73
CA ASP A 300 23.52 -5.59 -7.15
C ASP A 300 24.97 -5.79 -6.70
N LYS A 301 25.94 -5.24 -7.45
CA LYS A 301 27.36 -5.38 -7.12
C LYS A 301 27.71 -4.73 -5.77
N ILE A 302 27.02 -3.65 -5.42
CA ILE A 302 27.18 -2.97 -4.12
C ILE A 302 26.34 -3.70 -3.05
N MET A 303 25.10 -4.04 -3.39
CA MET A 303 24.15 -4.64 -2.44
C MET A 303 24.56 -6.02 -1.94
N LYS A 304 25.33 -6.79 -2.71
CA LYS A 304 25.89 -8.08 -2.23
C LYS A 304 26.67 -7.94 -0.92
N GLY A 305 27.34 -6.80 -0.68
CA GLY A 305 28.02 -6.53 0.58
C GLY A 305 27.07 -6.36 1.77
N TYR A 306 25.87 -5.82 1.54
CA TYR A 306 24.82 -5.68 2.54
C TYR A 306 24.11 -7.01 2.85
N GLU A 307 23.71 -7.74 1.81
CA GLU A 307 22.90 -8.95 1.95
C GLU A 307 23.59 -10.08 2.71
N VAL A 308 24.92 -10.18 2.58
CA VAL A 308 25.72 -11.15 3.34
C VAL A 308 25.72 -10.83 4.84
N ARG A 309 25.61 -9.55 5.19
CA ARG A 309 25.80 -9.06 6.56
C ARG A 309 24.47 -8.81 7.29
N ALA A 310 23.40 -8.55 6.55
CA ALA A 310 22.05 -8.34 7.07
C ALA A 310 21.04 -9.21 6.31
N PRO A 311 20.97 -10.52 6.59
CA PRO A 311 19.95 -11.36 6.00
C PRO A 311 18.59 -10.86 6.48
N SER A 312 17.69 -10.63 5.54
CA SER A 312 16.32 -10.23 5.86
C SER A 312 15.68 -11.24 6.82
N ARG A 313 14.83 -10.75 7.72
CA ARG A 313 14.11 -11.55 8.74
C ARG A 313 13.19 -12.61 8.16
N TYR A 314 12.97 -12.61 6.85
CA TYR A 314 12.16 -13.62 6.19
C TYR A 314 12.99 -14.35 5.15
N ALA A 315 12.72 -15.65 4.98
CA ALA A 315 13.31 -16.49 3.94
C ALA A 315 13.35 -15.76 2.58
N LYS A 316 14.37 -16.05 1.76
CA LYS A 316 14.51 -15.50 0.40
C LYS A 316 13.24 -15.79 -0.39
N ILE A 317 12.30 -14.86 -0.38
CA ILE A 317 11.24 -14.81 -1.38
C ILE A 317 11.95 -14.25 -2.60
N ALA A 318 11.95 -14.99 -3.69
CA ALA A 318 12.47 -14.50 -4.96
C ALA A 318 11.60 -13.31 -5.39
N THR A 319 11.95 -12.11 -4.93
CA THR A 319 11.33 -10.90 -5.45
C THR A 319 12.01 -10.63 -6.79
N THR A 320 11.29 -10.79 -7.88
CA THR A 320 11.79 -10.38 -9.20
C THR A 320 11.89 -8.84 -9.31
N TYR A 321 11.50 -8.07 -8.27
CA TYR A 321 11.76 -6.64 -8.13
C TYR A 321 13.00 -6.36 -7.27
N PRO A 322 14.13 -5.97 -7.89
CA PRO A 322 15.36 -5.74 -7.14
C PRO A 322 15.24 -4.56 -6.17
N THR A 323 14.52 -3.49 -6.54
CA THR A 323 14.31 -2.30 -5.69
C THR A 323 13.68 -2.65 -4.34
N SER A 324 12.65 -3.50 -4.33
CA SER A 324 12.01 -3.98 -3.09
C SER A 324 13.02 -4.66 -2.17
N ARG A 325 13.79 -5.61 -2.74
CA ARG A 325 14.85 -6.32 -2.04
C ARG A 325 15.89 -5.34 -1.51
N TYR A 326 16.32 -4.37 -2.30
CA TYR A 326 17.36 -3.44 -1.89
C TYR A 326 16.92 -2.57 -0.70
N ILE A 327 15.71 -2.02 -0.79
CA ILE A 327 15.13 -1.20 0.28
C ILE A 327 15.00 -2.04 1.54
N THR A 328 14.41 -3.23 1.44
CA THR A 328 14.21 -4.13 2.58
C THR A 328 15.56 -4.50 3.21
N SER A 329 16.53 -4.97 2.43
CA SER A 329 17.87 -5.35 2.92
C SER A 329 18.61 -4.17 3.56
N LEU A 330 18.47 -2.97 3.00
CA LEU A 330 19.11 -1.77 3.53
C LEU A 330 18.49 -1.36 4.86
N PHE A 331 17.16 -1.27 4.96
CA PHE A 331 16.48 -0.71 6.13
C PHE A 331 16.26 -1.75 7.24
N GLU A 332 15.78 -2.96 6.91
CA GLU A 332 15.62 -4.03 7.93
C GLU A 332 16.96 -4.45 8.53
N GLY A 333 18.01 -4.46 7.71
CA GLY A 333 19.37 -4.74 8.17
C GLY A 333 19.88 -3.75 9.21
N LEU A 334 19.33 -2.54 9.22
CA LEU A 334 19.64 -1.48 10.17
C LEU A 334 18.61 -1.39 11.31
N GLY A 335 17.73 -2.39 11.45
CA GLY A 335 16.73 -2.48 12.51
C GLY A 335 15.45 -1.68 12.26
N ILE A 336 15.30 -1.07 11.09
CA ILE A 336 14.09 -0.33 10.71
C ILE A 336 13.06 -1.32 10.20
N ASP A 337 11.88 -1.35 10.83
CA ASP A 337 10.82 -2.21 10.35
C ASP A 337 10.19 -1.67 9.07
N THR A 338 10.30 -2.44 7.99
CA THR A 338 9.67 -2.14 6.71
C THR A 338 8.35 -2.88 6.51
N SER A 339 7.82 -3.58 7.53
CA SER A 339 6.67 -4.48 7.42
C SER A 339 5.38 -3.86 6.85
N ASP A 340 5.29 -2.54 6.86
CA ASP A 340 4.15 -1.78 6.39
C ASP A 340 4.49 -0.81 5.24
N TRP A 341 5.65 -0.97 4.63
CA TRP A 341 6.08 -0.17 3.49
C TRP A 341 5.40 -0.64 2.21
N SER A 342 5.10 -1.94 2.11
CA SER A 342 4.28 -2.52 1.04
C SER A 342 2.79 -2.20 1.22
N MET A 343 2.03 -2.26 0.13
CA MET A 343 0.57 -2.23 0.17
C MET A 343 -0.04 -3.64 0.40
N ASP A 344 0.77 -4.70 0.28
CA ASP A 344 0.37 -6.11 0.44
C ASP A 344 0.58 -6.61 1.87
N PHE A 345 -0.45 -7.21 2.48
CA PHE A 345 -0.40 -7.83 3.81
C PHE A 345 0.41 -9.13 3.86
N GLY A 346 0.31 -9.96 2.82
CA GLY A 346 1.00 -11.25 2.75
C GLY A 346 2.51 -11.09 2.66
N SER A 347 2.96 -9.97 2.08
CA SER A 347 4.38 -9.67 1.88
C SER A 347 5.14 -9.26 3.15
N ARG A 348 4.45 -8.93 4.24
CA ARG A 348 5.02 -8.35 5.47
C ARG A 348 6.02 -7.22 5.14
N GLY A 349 5.61 -6.28 4.28
CA GLY A 349 6.38 -5.07 3.98
C GLY A 349 7.25 -5.09 2.75
N ARG A 350 7.43 -6.26 2.13
CA ARG A 350 8.15 -6.38 0.86
C ARG A 350 7.25 -5.85 -0.26
N PHE A 351 7.73 -4.93 -1.09
CA PHE A 351 6.94 -4.28 -2.16
C PHE A 351 6.40 -5.21 -3.26
N ALA A 352 6.58 -6.52 -3.11
CA ALA A 352 6.16 -7.57 -4.02
C ALA A 352 6.80 -8.89 -3.60
N ALA A 353 6.01 -9.90 -3.22
CA ALA A 353 6.42 -11.27 -3.50
C ALA A 353 6.04 -11.55 -4.96
N PHE A 354 6.98 -11.98 -5.80
CA PHE A 354 6.66 -12.20 -7.21
C PHE A 354 5.85 -13.49 -7.44
N GLU A 355 5.23 -13.54 -8.62
CA GLU A 355 4.61 -14.67 -9.35
C GLU A 355 3.12 -14.95 -9.21
N ARG A 356 2.41 -14.54 -8.16
CA ARG A 356 0.95 -14.81 -8.15
C ARG A 356 0.15 -13.73 -8.86
N PHE A 357 0.16 -12.48 -8.42
CA PHE A 357 -0.85 -11.52 -8.90
C PHE A 357 -0.31 -10.10 -9.07
N GLY A 358 0.56 -9.86 -10.06
CA GLY A 358 0.86 -8.57 -10.72
C GLY A 358 0.87 -7.29 -9.90
N THR A 359 1.90 -7.16 -9.07
CA THR A 359 2.58 -5.93 -8.61
C THR A 359 2.41 -4.74 -9.55
N PRO A 360 2.53 -3.47 -9.07
CA PRO A 360 2.37 -2.32 -9.95
C PRO A 360 3.13 -2.58 -11.25
N SER A 361 2.50 -2.31 -12.40
CA SER A 361 3.01 -2.70 -13.70
C SER A 361 4.40 -2.13 -13.98
N VAL A 362 4.74 -1.02 -13.31
CA VAL A 362 5.99 -0.25 -13.46
C VAL A 362 6.55 0.24 -12.11
N PRO A 363 6.87 -0.64 -11.14
CA PRO A 363 7.19 -0.22 -9.78
C PRO A 363 8.54 0.49 -9.69
N SER A 364 9.49 0.16 -10.57
CA SER A 364 10.76 0.89 -10.69
C SER A 364 10.55 2.34 -11.13
N ASP A 365 9.62 2.58 -12.06
CA ASP A 365 9.31 3.93 -12.53
C ASP A 365 8.55 4.73 -11.46
N GLN A 366 7.64 4.07 -10.72
CA GLN A 366 6.94 4.66 -9.58
C GLN A 366 7.92 5.03 -8.45
N PHE A 367 8.86 4.14 -8.12
CA PHE A 367 9.92 4.45 -7.17
C PHE A 367 10.81 5.61 -7.66
N ARG A 368 11.24 5.59 -8.92
CA ARG A 368 12.03 6.69 -9.51
C ARG A 368 11.29 8.02 -9.47
N TRP A 369 9.98 8.01 -9.75
CA TRP A 369 9.11 9.18 -9.66
C TRP A 369 9.05 9.72 -8.22
N ALA A 370 8.74 8.86 -7.26
CA ALA A 370 8.65 9.23 -5.85
C ALA A 370 9.99 9.74 -5.31
N TRP A 371 11.09 9.06 -5.63
CA TRP A 371 12.44 9.47 -5.27
C TRP A 371 12.77 10.85 -5.85
N GLY A 372 12.51 11.04 -7.16
CA GLY A 372 12.80 12.30 -7.83
C GLY A 372 12.02 13.50 -7.28
N ARG A 373 10.84 13.27 -6.69
CA ARG A 373 10.07 14.30 -5.99
C ARG A 373 10.52 14.52 -4.55
N GLY A 374 10.88 13.44 -3.85
CA GLY A 374 11.20 13.45 -2.43
C GLY A 374 12.65 13.80 -2.09
N GLU A 375 13.57 13.68 -3.04
CA GLU A 375 15.02 13.93 -2.87
C GLU A 375 15.40 15.37 -3.30
N PRO A 376 15.83 16.23 -2.36
CA PRO A 376 16.26 17.59 -2.67
C PRO A 376 17.43 17.69 -3.67
N ARG A 377 18.30 16.67 -3.71
CA ARG A 377 19.48 16.61 -4.61
C ARG A 377 19.21 15.80 -5.89
N ALA A 378 17.95 15.54 -6.24
CA ALA A 378 17.62 14.68 -7.37
C ALA A 378 18.21 15.18 -8.69
N ALA A 379 18.25 16.51 -8.89
CA ALA A 379 18.85 17.12 -10.07
C ALA A 379 20.37 16.88 -10.16
N GLU A 380 21.07 16.98 -9.03
CA GLU A 380 22.51 16.70 -8.93
C GLU A 380 22.79 15.24 -9.25
N PHE A 381 22.06 14.30 -8.63
CA PHE A 381 22.26 12.88 -8.87
C PHE A 381 21.92 12.47 -10.31
N ARG A 382 20.94 13.10 -10.95
CA ARG A 382 20.62 12.88 -12.38
C ARG A 382 21.73 13.37 -13.31
N ALA A 383 22.53 14.34 -12.88
CA ALA A 383 23.67 14.83 -13.66
C ALA A 383 24.90 13.92 -13.55
N MET A 384 24.97 13.07 -12.52
CA MET A 384 26.06 12.11 -12.34
C MET A 384 25.92 10.92 -13.28
N LYS A 385 27.06 10.38 -13.76
CA LYS A 385 27.08 9.09 -14.44
C LYS A 385 26.85 7.97 -13.41
N CYS A 386 26.16 6.89 -13.81
CA CYS A 386 25.91 5.76 -12.91
C CYS A 386 27.18 5.18 -12.27
N GLN A 387 28.28 5.07 -13.02
CA GLN A 387 29.57 4.61 -12.48
C GLN A 387 30.11 5.50 -11.35
N GLU A 388 29.95 6.82 -11.47
CA GLU A 388 30.39 7.80 -10.47
C GLU A 388 29.50 7.78 -9.23
N LEU A 389 28.18 7.76 -9.45
CA LEU A 389 27.18 7.66 -8.39
C LEU A 389 27.38 6.39 -7.56
N LEU A 390 27.54 5.24 -8.22
CA LEU A 390 27.73 3.94 -7.59
C LEU A 390 29.10 3.81 -6.91
N LYS A 391 30.16 4.42 -7.46
CA LYS A 391 31.46 4.51 -6.77
C LYS A 391 31.32 5.29 -5.46
N THR A 392 30.65 6.45 -5.49
CA THR A 392 30.41 7.28 -4.31
C THR A 392 29.55 6.55 -3.28
N ALA A 393 28.48 5.90 -3.73
CA ALA A 393 27.64 5.06 -2.90
C ALA A 393 28.44 3.96 -2.21
N SER A 394 29.27 3.22 -2.94
CA SER A 394 30.10 2.14 -2.40
C SER A 394 31.08 2.63 -1.32
N GLN A 395 31.71 3.80 -1.52
CA GLN A 395 32.62 4.40 -0.54
C GLN A 395 31.89 4.80 0.74
N LYS A 396 30.74 5.49 0.63
CA LYS A 396 29.95 5.93 1.78
C LYS A 396 29.35 4.77 2.56
N VAL A 397 28.79 3.79 1.86
CA VAL A 397 28.32 2.53 2.44
C VAL A 397 29.43 1.84 3.21
N SER A 398 30.61 1.71 2.60
CA SER A 398 31.76 1.08 3.27
C SER A 398 32.13 1.86 4.53
N ALA A 399 32.24 3.19 4.47
CA ALA A 399 32.53 4.01 5.63
C ALA A 399 31.49 3.85 6.75
N TYR A 400 30.20 3.84 6.40
CA TYR A 400 29.11 3.61 7.35
C TYR A 400 29.24 2.25 8.04
N LEU A 401 29.45 1.18 7.27
CA LEU A 401 29.61 -0.18 7.79
C LEU A 401 30.83 -0.33 8.71
N HIS A 402 31.94 0.35 8.42
CA HIS A 402 33.15 0.29 9.26
C HIS A 402 33.07 1.19 10.50
N SER A 403 32.18 2.18 10.52
CA SER A 403 32.05 3.11 11.65
C SER A 403 31.41 2.52 12.91
N GLY A 404 30.84 1.31 12.83
CA GLY A 404 30.09 0.73 13.94
C GLY A 404 28.77 1.45 14.23
N ALA A 405 28.28 2.28 13.29
CA ALA A 405 27.04 3.03 13.44
C ALA A 405 25.86 2.11 13.79
N PRO A 406 24.84 2.58 14.54
CA PRO A 406 23.65 1.79 14.85
C PRO A 406 23.08 1.09 13.61
N GLY A 407 22.96 -0.23 13.68
CA GLY A 407 22.53 -1.08 12.57
C GLY A 407 23.66 -1.63 11.69
N SER A 408 24.91 -1.16 11.79
CA SER A 408 26.02 -1.72 11.02
C SER A 408 26.14 -3.22 11.30
N PRO A 409 25.97 -4.08 10.29
CA PRO A 409 26.07 -5.50 10.50
C PRO A 409 27.53 -5.86 10.80
N GLY A 410 27.72 -6.35 12.03
CA GLY A 410 28.96 -6.30 12.80
C GLY A 410 28.67 -6.15 14.30
N VAL A 411 27.48 -5.63 14.66
CA VAL A 411 26.90 -5.83 15.99
C VAL A 411 26.16 -7.17 16.00
N GLU A 412 26.93 -8.22 16.23
CA GLU A 412 26.51 -9.63 16.39
C GLU A 412 25.46 -9.85 17.50
N ALA A 413 25.09 -8.80 18.24
CA ALA A 413 24.14 -8.82 19.36
C ALA A 413 22.66 -8.64 19.00
N LEU A 414 22.29 -8.34 17.74
CA LEU A 414 20.88 -8.04 17.39
C LEU A 414 20.15 -9.14 16.59
N ARG A 415 20.88 -10.04 15.93
CA ARG A 415 20.26 -11.04 15.04
C ARG A 415 19.54 -12.18 15.79
N PRO A 416 20.14 -12.84 16.81
CA PRO A 416 19.43 -13.84 17.59
C PRO A 416 18.26 -13.24 18.39
N LYS A 417 18.40 -11.98 18.85
CA LYS A 417 17.35 -11.30 19.61
C LYS A 417 16.14 -10.93 18.74
N ALA A 418 16.32 -10.50 17.50
CA ALA A 418 15.20 -10.06 16.67
C ALA A 418 14.29 -11.21 16.20
N GLU A 419 14.88 -12.36 15.83
CA GLU A 419 14.13 -13.56 15.42
C GLU A 419 13.47 -14.24 16.62
N ALA A 420 14.21 -14.43 17.73
CA ALA A 420 13.63 -14.90 18.99
C ALA A 420 12.50 -13.97 19.45
N ASN A 421 12.69 -12.65 19.41
CA ASN A 421 11.62 -11.71 19.79
C ASN A 421 10.39 -11.80 18.86
N ALA A 422 10.55 -12.07 17.57
CA ALA A 422 9.40 -12.19 16.66
C ALA A 422 8.53 -13.42 16.97
N ILE A 423 9.16 -14.57 17.28
CA ILE A 423 8.47 -15.80 17.68
C ILE A 423 7.87 -15.62 19.09
N LEU A 424 8.65 -15.12 20.04
CA LEU A 424 8.19 -14.84 21.40
C LEU A 424 7.04 -13.83 21.41
N ASN A 425 7.03 -12.84 20.51
CA ASN A 425 5.93 -11.88 20.38
C ASN A 425 4.61 -12.52 19.90
N ARG A 426 4.65 -13.65 19.18
CA ARG A 426 3.43 -14.41 18.84
C ARG A 426 2.83 -15.03 20.10
N CYS A 427 3.68 -15.61 20.95
CA CYS A 427 3.27 -16.23 22.20
C CYS A 427 2.86 -15.18 23.25
N ALA A 428 3.61 -14.09 23.37
CA ALA A 428 3.40 -13.05 24.36
C ALA A 428 1.98 -12.48 24.31
N ARG A 429 1.39 -12.33 23.12
CA ARG A 429 0.00 -11.84 22.95
C ARG A 429 -1.03 -12.59 23.77
N CYS A 430 -0.85 -13.88 23.98
CA CYS A 430 -1.78 -14.73 24.73
C CYS A 430 -1.36 -14.93 26.19
N HIS A 431 -0.08 -14.70 26.51
CA HIS A 431 0.55 -15.13 27.76
C HIS A 431 1.09 -13.95 28.61
N THR A 432 0.98 -12.72 28.12
CA THR A 432 1.32 -11.48 28.85
C THR A 432 0.10 -10.56 28.96
N GLY A 433 0.13 -9.62 29.91
CA GLY A 433 -0.95 -8.68 30.19
C GLY A 433 -1.69 -8.95 31.50
N ALA A 434 -2.62 -8.06 31.87
CA ALA A 434 -3.36 -8.14 33.13
C ALA A 434 -4.34 -9.31 33.20
N GLN A 435 -4.79 -9.81 32.04
CA GLN A 435 -5.67 -10.99 31.92
C GLN A 435 -5.21 -11.83 30.72
N PRO A 436 -4.15 -12.65 30.88
CA PRO A 436 -3.66 -13.49 29.80
C PRO A 436 -4.68 -14.60 29.49
N ILE A 437 -4.82 -14.92 28.19
CA ILE A 437 -5.71 -16.00 27.69
C ILE A 437 -5.12 -17.36 28.07
N GLY A 438 -3.79 -17.49 28.04
CA GLY A 438 -3.06 -18.65 28.50
C GLY A 438 -2.42 -18.44 29.88
N PRO A 439 -1.76 -19.47 30.44
CA PRO A 439 -0.96 -19.31 31.65
C PRO A 439 0.07 -18.19 31.47
N ALA A 440 0.30 -17.37 32.48
CA ALA A 440 1.26 -16.26 32.38
C ALA A 440 2.68 -16.78 32.12
N ILE A 441 3.35 -16.24 31.10
CA ILE A 441 4.75 -16.52 30.77
C ILE A 441 5.52 -15.19 30.77
N PRO A 442 6.55 -15.04 31.61
CA PRO A 442 7.26 -13.76 31.78
C PRO A 442 8.29 -13.55 30.66
N PHE A 443 7.83 -13.28 29.44
CA PHE A 443 8.71 -13.10 28.27
C PHE A 443 9.64 -11.87 28.37
N ASP A 444 9.33 -10.93 29.26
CA ASP A 444 10.08 -9.71 29.54
C ASP A 444 11.19 -9.86 30.60
N ASP A 445 11.19 -10.96 31.35
CA ASP A 445 12.21 -11.28 32.36
C ASP A 445 12.86 -12.64 32.05
N LEU A 446 14.09 -12.61 31.51
CA LEU A 446 14.83 -13.83 31.15
C LEU A 446 15.12 -14.76 32.33
N GLY A 447 15.29 -14.23 33.54
CA GLY A 447 15.50 -15.03 34.74
C GLY A 447 14.22 -15.76 35.13
N ALA A 448 13.11 -15.04 35.17
CA ALA A 448 11.80 -15.60 35.44
C ALA A 448 11.34 -16.57 34.35
N LEU A 449 11.66 -16.29 33.08
CA LEU A 449 11.33 -17.14 31.93
C LEU A 449 12.07 -18.47 32.01
N ARG A 450 13.37 -18.47 32.31
CA ARG A 450 14.13 -19.71 32.53
C ARG A 450 13.54 -20.55 33.65
N GLY A 451 13.17 -19.91 34.76
CA GLY A 451 12.44 -20.57 35.85
C GLY A 451 11.12 -21.16 35.37
N ALA A 452 10.34 -20.40 34.59
CA ALA A 452 9.05 -20.83 34.05
C ALA A 452 9.17 -22.03 33.11
N LEU A 453 10.15 -22.03 32.20
CA LEU A 453 10.37 -23.11 31.24
C LEU A 453 10.76 -24.44 31.89
N ALA A 454 11.40 -24.39 33.06
CA ALA A 454 11.78 -25.56 33.84
C ALA A 454 10.65 -26.07 34.76
N ARG A 455 9.61 -25.26 35.03
CA ARG A 455 8.47 -25.70 35.85
C ARG A 455 7.65 -26.75 35.11
N GLY A 456 7.17 -27.74 35.84
CA GLY A 456 6.23 -28.73 35.33
C GLY A 456 4.87 -28.10 35.03
N THR A 457 4.22 -28.55 33.96
CA THR A 457 2.83 -28.24 33.63
C THR A 457 1.88 -29.19 34.37
N LYS A 458 0.56 -28.98 34.24
CA LYS A 458 -0.45 -29.87 34.81
C LYS A 458 -0.32 -31.33 34.33
N ASN A 459 0.34 -31.55 33.19
CA ASN A 459 0.58 -32.87 32.60
C ASN A 459 1.90 -33.50 33.08
N GLY A 460 2.60 -32.89 34.04
CA GLY A 460 3.86 -33.39 34.60
C GLY A 460 5.09 -33.17 33.72
N ARG A 461 4.94 -32.59 32.52
CA ARG A 461 6.06 -32.25 31.61
C ARG A 461 6.59 -30.84 31.90
N PRO A 462 7.89 -30.57 31.76
CA PRO A 462 8.42 -29.21 31.76
C PRO A 462 7.69 -28.31 30.74
N LEU A 463 7.46 -27.03 31.08
CA LEU A 463 6.77 -26.09 30.20
C LEU A 463 7.43 -25.98 28.81
N LYS A 464 8.75 -26.07 28.73
CA LYS A 464 9.46 -26.13 27.43
C LYS A 464 9.00 -27.30 26.55
N GLU A 465 8.74 -28.46 27.14
CA GLU A 465 8.31 -29.67 26.42
C GLU A 465 6.83 -29.58 26.05
N GLU A 466 6.02 -28.94 26.90
CA GLU A 466 4.62 -28.64 26.59
C GLU A 466 4.50 -27.66 25.41
N ILE A 467 5.31 -26.60 25.37
CA ILE A 467 5.36 -25.66 24.26
C ILE A 467 5.76 -26.41 22.98
N ALA A 468 6.87 -27.16 23.02
CA ALA A 468 7.34 -27.93 21.87
C ALA A 468 6.28 -28.92 21.35
N TYR A 469 5.59 -29.62 22.27
CA TYR A 469 4.48 -30.51 21.91
C TYR A 469 3.34 -29.75 21.22
N ARG A 470 2.83 -28.67 21.83
CA ARG A 470 1.67 -27.92 21.32
C ARG A 470 1.93 -27.15 20.04
N THR A 471 3.19 -26.88 19.72
CA THR A 471 3.60 -26.25 18.45
C THR A 471 4.02 -27.27 17.38
N SER A 472 4.12 -28.56 17.74
CA SER A 472 4.48 -29.67 16.85
C SER A 472 3.28 -30.24 16.07
N ASP A 473 3.58 -31.14 15.14
CA ASP A 473 2.64 -32.00 14.43
C ASP A 473 2.03 -33.12 15.30
N MET A 474 2.59 -33.39 16.48
CA MET A 474 2.09 -34.40 17.41
C MET A 474 0.90 -33.91 18.26
N ALA A 475 0.63 -32.60 18.33
CA ALA A 475 -0.52 -32.07 19.03
C ALA A 475 -1.78 -32.16 18.16
N THR A 476 -2.86 -32.69 18.73
CA THR A 476 -4.17 -32.65 18.07
C THR A 476 -4.62 -31.21 17.87
N ARG A 477 -5.61 -31.01 16.98
CA ARG A 477 -6.13 -29.68 16.68
C ARG A 477 -6.62 -28.92 17.93
N ASP A 478 -7.20 -29.65 18.89
CA ASP A 478 -7.72 -29.07 20.14
C ASP A 478 -6.61 -28.79 21.18
N GLU A 479 -5.42 -29.34 20.96
CA GLU A 479 -4.25 -29.15 21.84
C GLU A 479 -3.31 -28.04 21.36
N GLN A 480 -3.39 -27.65 20.09
CA GLN A 480 -2.55 -26.59 19.50
C GLN A 480 -2.87 -25.21 20.07
N MET A 481 -1.81 -24.41 20.29
CA MET A 481 -1.97 -23.03 20.76
C MET A 481 -2.35 -22.08 19.60
N PRO A 482 -3.30 -21.15 19.79
CA PRO A 482 -3.60 -20.13 18.79
C PRO A 482 -2.46 -19.09 18.61
N PRO A 483 -2.27 -18.54 17.39
CA PRO A 483 -2.96 -18.92 16.16
C PRO A 483 -2.53 -20.33 15.72
N ALA A 484 -3.49 -21.16 15.30
CA ALA A 484 -3.21 -22.50 14.79
C ALA A 484 -2.20 -22.37 13.63
N GLY A 485 -0.98 -22.82 13.87
CA GLY A 485 0.14 -22.60 12.98
C GLY A 485 1.36 -23.32 13.54
N ARG A 486 1.91 -24.22 12.73
CA ARG A 486 3.08 -25.02 13.08
C ARG A 486 4.31 -24.10 13.12
N LEU A 487 5.16 -24.27 14.13
CA LEU A 487 6.51 -23.71 14.07
C LEU A 487 7.37 -24.62 13.20
N SER A 488 8.22 -24.04 12.35
CA SER A 488 9.25 -24.85 11.68
C SER A 488 10.24 -25.42 12.71
N PRO A 489 11.01 -26.47 12.39
CA PRO A 489 12.07 -26.98 13.27
C PRO A 489 13.05 -25.88 13.69
N GLU A 490 13.36 -24.94 12.79
CA GLU A 490 14.21 -23.78 13.05
C GLU A 490 13.54 -22.78 14.00
N GLU A 491 12.25 -22.47 13.80
CA GLU A 491 11.47 -21.59 14.72
C GLU A 491 11.26 -22.22 16.11
N SER A 492 11.20 -23.54 16.21
CA SER A 492 11.08 -24.26 17.48
C SER A 492 12.41 -24.27 18.26
N THR A 493 13.53 -24.19 17.53
CA THR A 493 14.88 -24.18 18.11
C THR A 493 15.32 -22.78 18.55
N ALA A 494 14.90 -21.75 17.83
CA ALA A 494 15.14 -20.34 18.13
C ALA A 494 14.36 -19.86 19.36
#